data_AF-A0A6G2TT49-F1
#
_entry.id   AF-A0A6G2TT49-F1
#
_cell.length_a   1.000
_cell.length_b   1.000
_cell.length_c   1.000
_cell.angle_alpha   90.00
_cell.angle_beta   90.00
_cell.angle_gamma   90.00
#
_symmetry.space_group_name_H-M   'P 1'
#
loop_
_entity.id
_entity.type
_entity.pdbx_description
1 polymer ?
#
loop_
_entity_poly.entity_id
_entity_poly.type
_entity_poly.pdbx_seq_one_letter_code
_entity_poly.pdbx_strand_id
1 'polypeptide(L)'
;MILSTEQLDALRELAASRHVSGDVALRARIVLWSGEGRRRKDIAELAGVSPVTVDRCKARYAAHGLAGLAEKRRGGPRDQVPPRTRGRVIALTKMSPPADSGLTHWSTRTLSSYLRRREGITVSWHYIARVWREENLKPNRSGASKI
;
A
#
# COMPACT_ATOMS: atom_id res chain seq x y z
N MET A 1 -17.00 -6.30 -24.62
CA MET A 1 -17.11 -4.82 -24.55
C MET A 1 -16.88 -4.31 -25.95
N ILE A 2 -17.52 -3.22 -26.36
CA ILE A 2 -17.35 -2.66 -27.70
C ILE A 2 -16.30 -1.55 -27.61
N LEU A 3 -15.32 -1.57 -28.50
CA LEU A 3 -14.25 -0.57 -28.59
C LEU A 3 -14.32 0.11 -29.95
N SER A 4 -14.14 1.43 -29.99
CA SER A 4 -14.00 2.17 -31.25
C SER A 4 -12.63 1.90 -31.89
N THR A 5 -12.49 2.23 -33.19
CA THR A 5 -11.21 2.12 -33.89
C THR A 5 -10.10 2.92 -33.20
N GLU A 6 -10.42 4.16 -32.80
CA GLU A 6 -9.48 5.02 -32.06
C GLU A 6 -9.04 4.40 -30.72
N GLN A 7 -9.98 3.79 -29.99
CA GLN A 7 -9.67 3.09 -28.74
C GLN A 7 -8.79 1.86 -28.98
N LEU A 8 -9.05 1.11 -30.05
CA LEU A 8 -8.22 -0.05 -30.43
C LEU A 8 -6.80 0.37 -30.78
N ASP A 9 -6.64 1.45 -31.55
CA ASP A 9 -5.32 1.93 -31.96
C ASP A 9 -4.51 2.45 -30.78
N ALA A 10 -5.13 3.24 -29.90
CA ALA A 10 -4.46 3.72 -28.69
C ALA A 10 -4.07 2.57 -27.73
N LEU A 11 -4.89 1.52 -27.65
CA LEU A 11 -4.54 0.31 -26.87
C LEU A 11 -3.41 -0.49 -27.51
N ARG A 12 -3.36 -0.60 -28.84
CA ARG A 12 -2.27 -1.26 -29.57
C ARG A 12 -0.95 -0.53 -29.37
N GLU A 13 -0.98 0.80 -29.48
CA GLU A 13 0.18 1.64 -29.22
C GLU A 13 0.68 1.44 -27.77
N LEU A 14 -0.23 1.49 -26.79
CA LEU A 14 0.11 1.27 -25.39
C LEU A 14 0.68 -0.13 -25.12
N ALA A 15 0.13 -1.16 -25.77
CA ALA A 15 0.59 -2.55 -25.64
C ALA A 15 1.96 -2.82 -26.27
N ALA A 16 2.36 -2.00 -27.25
CA ALA A 16 3.65 -2.07 -27.96
C ALA A 16 4.69 -1.09 -27.42
N SER A 17 4.27 -0.09 -26.64
CA SER A 17 5.16 0.95 -26.12
C SER A 17 6.23 0.39 -25.20
N ARG A 18 7.49 0.76 -25.47
CA ARG A 18 8.65 0.44 -24.62
C ARG A 18 8.80 1.41 -23.44
N HIS A 19 8.01 2.48 -23.41
CA HIS A 19 8.08 3.51 -22.37
C HIS A 19 7.13 3.25 -21.19
N VAL A 20 6.31 2.20 -21.26
CA VAL A 20 5.41 1.80 -20.17
C VAL A 20 5.88 0.51 -19.51
N SER A 21 5.43 0.27 -18.27
CA SER A 21 5.76 -0.98 -17.60
C SER A 21 5.09 -2.18 -18.27
N GLY A 22 5.69 -3.36 -18.15
CA GLY A 22 5.12 -4.60 -18.69
C GLY A 22 3.70 -4.89 -18.17
N ASP A 23 3.40 -4.50 -16.92
CA ASP A 23 2.07 -4.56 -16.32
C ASP A 23 1.03 -3.72 -17.08
N VAL A 24 1.39 -2.50 -17.49
CA VAL A 24 0.49 -1.60 -18.23
C VAL A 24 0.26 -2.16 -19.62
N ALA A 25 1.32 -2.61 -20.30
CA ALA A 25 1.22 -3.24 -21.62
C ALA A 25 0.37 -4.52 -21.58
N LEU A 26 0.53 -5.38 -20.55
CA LEU A 26 -0.28 -6.58 -20.36
C LEU A 26 -1.77 -6.24 -20.18
N ARG A 27 -2.07 -5.23 -19.37
CA ARG A 27 -3.44 -4.76 -19.15
C ARG A 27 -4.08 -4.23 -20.43
N ALA A 28 -3.32 -3.51 -21.26
CA ALA A 28 -3.77 -3.08 -22.58
C ALA A 28 -4.13 -4.27 -23.49
N ARG A 29 -3.29 -5.32 -23.52
CA ARG A 29 -3.57 -6.57 -24.27
C ARG A 29 -4.83 -7.27 -23.80
N ILE A 30 -5.06 -7.33 -22.48
CA ILE A 30 -6.28 -7.91 -21.90
C ILE A 30 -7.54 -7.18 -22.41
N VAL A 31 -7.51 -5.85 -22.50
CA VAL A 31 -8.64 -5.06 -23.00
C VAL A 31 -8.82 -5.25 -24.51
N LEU A 32 -7.73 -5.28 -25.29
CA LEU A 32 -7.78 -5.58 -26.73
C LEU A 32 -8.45 -6.92 -27.01
N TRP A 33 -7.97 -7.99 -26.38
CA TRP A 33 -8.54 -9.33 -26.50
C TRP A 33 -10.01 -9.38 -26.08
N SER A 34 -10.41 -8.57 -25.09
CA SER A 34 -11.81 -8.45 -24.68
C SER A 34 -12.68 -7.72 -25.70
N GLY A 35 -12.12 -6.79 -26.46
CA GLY A 35 -12.76 -6.10 -27.58
C GLY A 35 -12.90 -6.98 -28.81
N GLU A 36 -11.97 -7.91 -29.03
CA GLU A 36 -12.03 -8.96 -30.06
C GLU A 36 -13.08 -10.05 -29.78
N GLY A 37 -13.75 -10.00 -28.63
CA GLY A 37 -14.77 -10.98 -28.26
C GLY A 37 -14.24 -12.29 -27.68
N ARG A 38 -12.94 -12.38 -27.33
CA ARG A 38 -12.37 -13.58 -26.71
C ARG A 38 -13.02 -13.85 -25.35
N ARG A 39 -13.14 -15.13 -24.99
CA ARG A 39 -13.75 -15.52 -23.71
C ARG A 39 -12.81 -15.15 -22.56
N ARG A 40 -13.40 -14.79 -21.43
CA ARG A 40 -12.68 -14.41 -20.21
C ARG A 40 -11.62 -15.43 -19.77
N LYS A 41 -11.92 -16.73 -19.89
CA LYS A 41 -10.99 -17.82 -19.51
C LYS A 41 -9.77 -17.85 -20.42
N ASP A 42 -9.99 -17.81 -21.73
CA ASP A 42 -8.93 -17.83 -22.74
C ASP A 42 -8.00 -16.62 -22.60
N ILE A 43 -8.57 -15.43 -22.33
CA ILE A 43 -7.80 -14.21 -22.05
C ILE A 43 -6.93 -14.38 -20.81
N ALA A 44 -7.48 -14.97 -19.74
CA ALA A 44 -6.76 -15.18 -18.49
C ALA A 44 -5.57 -16.13 -18.69
N GLU A 45 -5.77 -17.21 -19.45
CA GLU A 45 -4.73 -18.18 -19.81
C GLU A 45 -3.63 -17.55 -20.67
N LEU A 46 -4.00 -16.85 -21.76
CA LEU A 46 -3.06 -16.15 -22.64
C LEU A 46 -2.24 -15.08 -21.90
N ALA A 47 -2.86 -14.38 -20.95
CA ALA A 47 -2.21 -13.35 -20.16
C ALA A 47 -1.41 -13.90 -18.96
N GLY A 48 -1.56 -15.18 -18.60
CA GLY A 48 -0.96 -15.75 -17.38
C GLY A 48 -1.50 -15.13 -16.09
N VAL A 49 -2.77 -14.70 -16.06
CA VAL A 49 -3.40 -14.06 -14.88
C VAL A 49 -4.68 -14.76 -14.48
N SER A 50 -5.24 -14.42 -13.31
CA SER A 50 -6.55 -14.95 -12.91
C SER A 50 -7.70 -14.31 -13.71
N PRO A 51 -8.82 -15.02 -13.91
CA PRO A 51 -10.03 -14.45 -14.53
C PRO A 51 -10.57 -13.21 -13.81
N VAL A 52 -10.33 -13.09 -12.50
CA VAL A 52 -10.70 -11.91 -11.70
C VAL A 52 -9.85 -10.68 -12.09
N THR A 53 -8.57 -10.89 -12.38
CA THR A 53 -7.70 -9.82 -12.88
C THR A 53 -8.17 -9.29 -14.23
N VAL A 54 -8.64 -10.17 -15.12
CA VAL A 54 -9.24 -9.79 -16.41
C VAL A 54 -10.44 -8.87 -16.21
N ASP A 55 -11.38 -9.24 -15.34
CA ASP A 55 -12.57 -8.41 -15.06
C ASP A 55 -12.20 -7.06 -14.48
N ARG A 56 -11.26 -7.03 -13.52
CA ARG A 56 -10.77 -5.78 -12.92
C ARG A 56 -10.12 -4.87 -13.96
N CYS A 57 -9.35 -5.43 -14.87
CA CYS A 57 -8.71 -4.67 -15.95
C CYS A 57 -9.77 -4.03 -16.85
N LYS A 58 -10.75 -4.82 -17.32
CA LYS A 58 -11.86 -4.36 -18.14
C LYS A 58 -12.70 -3.29 -17.45
N ALA A 59 -13.05 -3.50 -16.18
CA ALA A 59 -13.84 -2.55 -15.40
C ALA A 59 -13.12 -1.21 -15.23
N ARG A 60 -11.80 -1.24 -14.95
CA ARG A 60 -11.01 -0.02 -14.83
C ARG A 60 -10.88 0.74 -16.15
N TYR A 61 -10.66 0.02 -17.25
CA TYR A 61 -10.65 0.66 -18.56
C TYR A 61 -12.01 1.27 -18.90
N ALA A 62 -13.11 0.57 -18.63
CA ALA A 62 -14.45 1.12 -18.88
C ALA A 62 -14.73 2.38 -18.05
N ALA A 63 -14.19 2.49 -16.84
CA ALA A 63 -14.37 3.65 -15.97
C ALA A 63 -13.43 4.82 -16.29
N HIS A 64 -12.19 4.56 -16.73
CA HIS A 64 -11.12 5.56 -16.77
C HIS A 64 -10.28 5.54 -18.05
N GLY A 65 -10.64 4.75 -19.06
CA GLY A 65 -9.88 4.57 -20.29
C GLY A 65 -8.45 4.09 -20.04
N LEU A 66 -7.50 4.62 -20.82
CA LEU A 66 -6.07 4.29 -20.72
C LEU A 66 -5.47 4.66 -19.34
N ALA A 67 -5.94 5.74 -18.71
CA ALA A 67 -5.49 6.13 -17.38
C ALA A 67 -5.79 5.03 -16.34
N GLY A 68 -6.89 4.28 -16.50
CA GLY A 68 -7.25 3.14 -15.64
C GLY A 68 -6.28 1.96 -15.75
N LEU A 69 -5.51 1.87 -16.84
CA LEU A 69 -4.51 0.82 -17.06
C LEU A 69 -3.15 1.19 -16.45
N ALA A 70 -2.85 2.48 -16.41
CA ALA A 70 -1.64 3.06 -15.81
C ALA A 70 -1.60 2.94 -14.28
N GLU A 71 -2.76 2.73 -13.64
CA GLU A 71 -2.88 2.66 -12.17
C GLU A 71 -1.87 1.66 -11.57
N LYS A 72 -0.95 2.19 -10.77
CA LYS A 72 0.04 1.44 -9.99
C LYS A 72 -0.66 0.59 -8.94
N ARG A 73 -0.02 -0.48 -8.48
CA ARG A 73 -0.51 -1.34 -7.38
C ARG A 73 -0.84 -0.44 -6.16
N ARG A 74 -2.12 -0.11 -5.93
CA ARG A 74 -2.52 0.62 -4.71
C ARG A 74 -2.26 -0.29 -3.52
N GLY A 75 -1.36 0.18 -2.66
CA GLY A 75 -1.25 -0.25 -1.27
C GLY A 75 -0.22 -1.35 -1.06
N GLY A 76 0.90 -0.96 -0.45
CA GLY A 76 1.60 -1.85 0.47
C GLY A 76 0.67 -2.31 1.60
N PRO A 77 1.14 -3.20 2.49
CA PRO A 77 0.31 -3.77 3.55
C PRO A 77 -0.47 -2.66 4.26
N ARG A 78 -1.80 -2.81 4.35
CA ARG A 78 -2.60 -1.99 5.26
C ARG A 78 -1.92 -2.07 6.62
N ASP A 79 -1.65 -0.94 7.25
CA ASP A 79 -1.18 -0.95 8.63
C ASP A 79 -2.23 -1.69 9.47
N GLN A 80 -1.91 -2.93 9.85
CA GLN A 80 -2.81 -3.80 10.63
C GLN A 80 -3.11 -3.19 12.01
N VAL A 81 -2.37 -2.15 12.39
CA VAL A 81 -2.52 -1.44 13.65
C VAL A 81 -3.31 -0.15 13.40
N PRO A 82 -4.42 0.09 14.13
CA PRO A 82 -5.25 1.27 13.95
C PRO A 82 -4.44 2.59 14.01
N PRO A 83 -4.80 3.62 13.23
CA PRO A 83 -4.10 4.91 13.24
C PRO A 83 -4.00 5.55 14.63
N ARG A 84 -5.02 5.36 15.48
CA ARG A 84 -5.02 5.83 16.89
C ARG A 84 -3.85 5.24 17.68
N THR A 85 -3.57 3.95 17.48
CA THR A 85 -2.47 3.26 18.14
C THR A 85 -1.11 3.79 17.69
N ARG A 86 -0.95 4.09 16.39
CA ARG A 86 0.25 4.75 15.87
C ARG A 86 0.47 6.10 16.55
N GLY A 87 -0.56 6.94 16.58
CA GLY A 87 -0.52 8.25 17.23
C GLY A 87 -0.15 8.15 18.72
N ARG A 88 -0.66 7.13 19.42
CA ARG A 88 -0.33 6.90 20.83
C ARG A 88 1.12 6.50 21.04
N VAL A 89 1.67 5.62 20.20
CA VAL A 89 3.10 5.27 20.21
C VAL A 89 3.95 6.52 20.04
N ILE A 90 3.64 7.38 19.06
CA ILE A 90 4.37 8.61 18.79
C ILE A 90 4.30 9.56 20.00
N ALA A 91 3.10 9.79 20.55
CA ALA A 91 2.89 10.69 21.68
C ALA A 91 3.68 10.24 22.91
N LEU A 92 3.57 8.96 23.30
CA LEU A 92 4.30 8.43 24.45
C LEU A 92 5.81 8.45 24.24
N THR A 93 6.29 8.18 23.03
CA THR A 93 7.73 8.22 22.71
C THR A 93 8.33 9.62 22.94
N LYS A 94 7.54 10.68 22.71
CA LYS A 94 7.97 12.07 22.94
C LYS A 94 7.94 12.49 24.41
N MET A 95 7.25 11.73 25.26
CA MET A 95 7.19 11.97 26.70
C MET A 95 8.23 11.12 27.40
N SER A 96 8.80 11.60 28.51
CA SER A 96 9.61 10.74 29.38
C SER A 96 8.75 9.61 29.95
N PRO A 97 9.32 8.41 30.19
CA PRO A 97 8.61 7.37 30.92
C PRO A 97 8.11 7.89 32.28
N PRO A 98 6.93 7.48 32.75
CA PRO A 98 6.43 7.83 34.07
C PRO A 98 7.44 7.48 35.18
N ALA A 99 7.55 8.32 36.21
CA ALA A 99 8.53 8.15 37.28
C ALA A 99 8.38 6.82 38.04
N ASP A 100 7.15 6.28 38.13
CA ASP A 100 6.84 4.98 38.73
C ASP A 100 7.34 3.78 37.90
N SER A 101 7.78 3.99 36.67
CA SER A 101 8.33 2.93 35.81
C SER A 101 9.83 2.67 36.06
N GLY A 102 10.54 3.58 36.73
CA GLY A 102 11.99 3.48 36.96
C GLY A 102 12.85 3.54 35.70
N LEU A 103 12.29 3.99 34.57
CA LEU A 103 12.98 4.06 33.28
C LEU A 103 13.42 5.49 32.95
N THR A 104 14.68 5.66 32.57
CA THR A 104 15.19 6.97 32.09
C THR A 104 14.73 7.29 30.67
N HIS A 105 14.58 6.26 29.81
CA HIS A 105 14.17 6.41 28.42
C HIS A 105 13.26 5.26 27.95
N TRP A 106 12.49 5.50 26.89
CA TRP A 106 11.74 4.44 26.23
C TRP A 106 12.65 3.53 25.41
N SER A 107 12.48 2.22 25.60
CA SER A 107 12.86 1.19 24.64
C SER A 107 11.61 0.70 23.92
N THR A 108 11.77 0.09 22.76
CA THR A 108 10.63 -0.49 22.02
C THR A 108 9.89 -1.55 22.84
N ARG A 109 10.62 -2.33 23.66
CA ARG A 109 10.05 -3.35 24.56
C ARG A 109 9.33 -2.75 25.76
N THR A 110 9.91 -1.73 26.38
CA THR A 110 9.29 -1.07 27.55
C THR A 110 8.04 -0.30 27.14
N LEU A 111 8.05 0.38 25.99
CA LEU A 111 6.87 1.07 25.48
C LEU A 111 5.75 0.10 25.08
N SER A 112 6.07 -1.03 24.43
CA SER A 112 5.09 -2.10 24.15
C SER A 112 4.45 -2.64 25.43
N SER A 113 5.29 -2.92 26.44
CA SER A 113 4.81 -3.43 27.74
C SER A 113 3.95 -2.41 28.47
N TYR A 114 4.32 -1.13 28.43
CA TYR A 114 3.57 -0.04 29.02
C TYR A 114 2.19 0.10 28.38
N LEU A 115 2.13 0.18 27.05
CA LEU A 115 0.89 0.25 26.28
C LEU A 115 -0.05 -0.90 26.61
N ARG A 116 0.49 -2.12 26.74
CA ARG A 116 -0.29 -3.30 27.13
C ARG A 116 -0.82 -3.20 28.55
N ARG A 117 0.03 -2.86 29.53
CA ARG A 117 -0.31 -2.88 30.96
C ARG A 117 -1.21 -1.72 31.38
N ARG A 118 -1.02 -0.53 30.81
CA ARG A 118 -1.68 0.72 31.26
C ARG A 118 -2.86 1.10 30.38
N GLU A 119 -2.83 0.75 29.09
CA GLU A 119 -3.84 1.18 28.12
C GLU A 119 -4.55 0.01 27.43
N GLY A 120 -4.18 -1.23 27.73
CA GLY A 120 -4.75 -2.43 27.08
C GLY A 120 -4.39 -2.56 25.60
N ILE A 121 -3.49 -1.73 25.09
CA ILE A 121 -3.11 -1.70 23.67
C ILE A 121 -1.99 -2.70 23.43
N THR A 122 -2.29 -3.74 22.64
CA THR A 122 -1.30 -4.76 22.26
C THR A 122 -0.66 -4.42 20.92
N VAL A 123 0.63 -4.06 20.95
CA VAL A 123 1.46 -3.85 19.75
C VAL A 123 2.81 -4.53 19.90
N SER A 124 3.34 -5.05 18.79
CA SER A 124 4.67 -5.66 18.79
C SER A 124 5.77 -4.61 18.92
N TRP A 125 6.87 -4.95 19.58
CA TRP A 125 8.03 -4.07 19.67
C TRP A 125 8.64 -3.75 18.28
N HIS A 126 8.52 -4.67 17.32
CA HIS A 126 8.91 -4.45 15.92
C HIS A 126 8.06 -3.36 15.24
N TYR A 127 6.76 -3.33 15.52
CA TYR A 127 5.87 -2.27 15.03
C TYR A 127 6.31 -0.91 15.58
N ILE A 128 6.59 -0.82 16.88
CA ILE A 128 7.10 0.41 17.51
C ILE A 128 8.43 0.84 16.87
N ALA A 129 9.37 -0.09 16.67
CA ALA A 129 10.63 0.20 15.99
C ALA A 129 10.42 0.72 14.56
N ARG A 130 9.43 0.18 13.84
CA ARG A 130 9.06 0.65 12.50
C ARG A 130 8.49 2.07 12.55
N VAL A 131 7.56 2.35 13.47
CA VAL A 131 7.01 3.69 13.68
C VAL A 131 8.11 4.68 14.01
N TRP A 132 9.05 4.34 14.90
CA TRP A 132 10.17 5.23 15.21
C TRP A 132 11.06 5.53 14.00
N ARG A 133 11.32 4.55 13.14
CA ARG A 133 12.10 4.76 11.91
C ARG A 133 11.36 5.62 10.89
N GLU A 134 10.07 5.37 10.68
CA GLU A 134 9.24 6.14 9.75
C GLU A 134 9.06 7.59 10.20
N GLU A 135 8.95 7.82 11.51
CA GLU A 135 8.76 9.15 12.12
C GLU A 135 10.08 9.81 12.58
N ASN A 136 11.23 9.20 12.30
CA ASN A 136 12.56 9.65 12.73
C ASN A 136 12.69 9.93 14.26
N LEU A 137 11.99 9.17 15.10
CA LEU A 137 11.99 9.33 16.56
C LEU A 137 13.23 8.70 17.20
N LYS A 138 13.83 9.40 18.17
CA LYS A 138 15.01 8.96 18.93
C LYS A 138 14.77 9.12 20.44
N PRO A 139 14.20 8.11 21.11
CA PRO A 139 13.79 8.21 22.51
C PRO A 139 14.96 8.28 23.51
N ASN A 140 16.16 7.89 23.07
CA ASN A 140 17.41 7.99 23.82
C ASN A 140 18.13 9.33 23.61
N ARG A 141 17.58 10.25 22.81
CA ARG A 141 18.09 11.61 22.67
C ARG A 141 17.16 12.58 23.41
N SER A 142 17.13 12.45 24.73
CA SER A 142 16.61 13.51 25.59
C SER A 142 17.67 14.61 25.70
N GLY A 143 17.88 15.33 24.59
CA GLY A 143 18.56 16.62 24.60
C GLY A 143 17.48 17.69 24.51
N ALA A 144 17.34 18.49 25.56
CA ALA A 144 16.37 19.56 25.68
C ALA A 144 16.25 20.41 24.40
N SER A 145 15.03 20.60 23.94
CA SER A 145 14.64 21.89 23.35
C SER A 145 13.49 22.39 24.20
N LYS A 146 13.85 23.09 25.28
CA LYS A 146 12.98 24.11 25.85
C LYS A 146 12.74 25.13 24.73
N ILE A 147 11.47 25.43 24.48
CA ILE A 147 11.08 26.74 23.93
C ILE A 147 11.25 27.73 25.08
#